data_AF-C8PSB8-F1
#
_entry.id   AF-C8PSB8-F1
#
_cell.length_a   1.000
_cell.length_b   1.000
_cell.length_c   1.000
_cell.angle_alpha   90.00
_cell.angle_beta   90.00
_cell.angle_gamma   90.00
#
_symmetry.space_group_name_H-M   'P 1'
#
loop_
_entity.id
_entity.type
_entity.pdbx_description
1 polymer ?
#
loop_
_entity_poly.entity_id
_entity_poly.type
_entity_poly.pdbx_seq_one_letter_code
_entity_poly.pdbx_strand_id
1 'polypeptide(L)'
;MLAVLLCFSCRSIPPSIPKTIMGTGRMTKEQLASFFLTQTALTQAGEADQEKVKRLAEYYVKESAAEGINADIAFAQMCLETGFLQFGGLVTADMNNFCGLGAINAENRGLVFPDEQTGVRAHIQHLKAYASAEPLNQPSVDPRYRYVNPKGKAPHIYNLAGTWASDPAYGHKIDQLLRRMYAGL
;
A
#
# COMPACT_ATOMS: atom_id res chain seq x y z
N MET A 1 -5.18 0.78 -58.82
CA MET A 1 -5.34 1.55 -57.56
C MET A 1 -4.69 0.73 -56.46
N LEU A 2 -3.59 1.22 -55.88
CA LEU A 2 -2.92 0.58 -54.75
C LEU A 2 -3.65 1.01 -53.46
N ALA A 3 -4.27 0.06 -52.75
CA ALA A 3 -4.85 0.31 -51.44
C ALA A 3 -3.74 0.27 -50.39
N VAL A 4 -3.39 1.44 -49.85
CA VAL A 4 -2.48 1.56 -48.70
C VAL A 4 -3.28 1.21 -47.44
N LEU A 5 -3.04 0.03 -46.87
CA LEU A 5 -3.50 -0.28 -45.52
C LEU A 5 -2.70 0.55 -44.52
N LEU A 6 -3.34 1.59 -43.97
CA LEU A 6 -2.85 2.30 -42.80
C LEU A 6 -3.13 1.44 -41.56
N CYS A 7 -2.12 0.71 -41.12
CA CYS A 7 -2.14 0.07 -39.80
C CYS A 7 -2.12 1.17 -38.72
N PHE A 8 -3.28 1.52 -38.18
CA PHE A 8 -3.38 2.32 -36.96
C PHE A 8 -2.84 1.50 -35.79
N SER A 9 -1.55 1.64 -35.51
CA SER A 9 -0.96 1.18 -34.24
C SER A 9 -1.60 1.99 -33.12
N CYS A 10 -2.57 1.40 -32.42
CA CYS A 10 -3.10 1.92 -31.17
C CYS A 10 -2.01 1.81 -30.12
N ARG A 11 -1.03 2.73 -30.11
CA ARG A 11 -0.13 2.90 -28.97
C ARG A 11 -0.97 3.42 -27.81
N SER A 12 -1.46 2.51 -26.98
CA SER A 12 -2.02 2.85 -25.68
C SER A 12 -0.98 3.65 -24.90
N ILE A 13 -1.32 4.87 -24.51
CA ILE A 13 -0.47 5.68 -23.63
C ILE A 13 -0.33 4.87 -22.33
N PRO A 14 0.90 4.54 -21.89
CA PRO A 14 1.08 3.77 -20.67
C PRO A 14 0.44 4.51 -19.49
N PRO A 15 -0.28 3.80 -18.61
CA PRO A 15 -1.01 4.41 -17.52
C PRO A 15 -0.07 5.22 -16.63
N SER A 16 -0.47 6.45 -16.28
CA SER A 16 0.29 7.26 -15.32
C SER A 16 0.29 6.57 -13.96
N ILE A 17 1.49 6.40 -13.40
CA ILE A 17 1.69 5.74 -12.11
C ILE A 17 1.25 6.70 -10.99
N PRO A 18 0.35 6.29 -10.09
CA PRO A 18 -0.19 7.17 -9.06
C PRO A 18 0.90 7.63 -8.10
N LYS A 19 0.70 8.84 -7.57
CA LYS A 19 1.60 9.48 -6.61
C LYS A 19 0.88 10.24 -5.50
N THR A 20 -0.36 10.65 -5.75
CA THR A 20 -1.26 11.20 -4.74
C THR A 20 -1.90 10.05 -3.98
N ILE A 21 -1.87 10.12 -2.65
CA ILE A 21 -2.30 9.02 -1.77
C ILE A 21 -3.83 8.88 -1.75
N MET A 22 -4.55 10.00 -1.76
CA MET A 22 -5.99 10.01 -2.01
C MET A 22 -6.28 9.68 -3.48
N GLY A 23 -7.37 8.95 -3.74
CA GLY A 23 -7.85 8.59 -5.07
C GLY A 23 -8.08 7.10 -5.22
N THR A 24 -8.37 6.65 -6.45
CA THR A 24 -8.69 5.25 -6.74
C THR A 24 -7.49 4.55 -7.39
N GLY A 25 -7.14 3.37 -6.88
CA GLY A 25 -6.16 2.48 -7.50
C GLY A 25 -6.66 1.94 -8.84
N ARG A 26 -5.76 1.51 -9.72
CA ARG A 26 -6.12 0.91 -11.02
C ARG A 26 -6.11 -0.61 -10.98
N MET A 27 -5.35 -1.20 -10.07
CA MET A 27 -5.17 -2.65 -10.04
C MET A 27 -6.37 -3.33 -9.39
N THR A 28 -6.78 -4.46 -9.95
CA THR A 28 -7.73 -5.36 -9.28
C THR A 28 -7.05 -6.09 -8.13
N LYS A 29 -7.83 -6.67 -7.22
CA LYS A 29 -7.29 -7.51 -6.13
C LYS A 29 -6.48 -8.70 -6.66
N GLU A 30 -6.87 -9.27 -7.80
CA GLU A 30 -6.15 -10.35 -8.46
C GLU A 30 -4.79 -9.87 -9.00
N GLN A 31 -4.74 -8.68 -9.58
CA GLN A 31 -3.49 -8.09 -10.08
C GLN A 31 -2.53 -7.73 -8.93
N LEU A 32 -3.04 -7.20 -7.82
CA LEU A 32 -2.24 -6.95 -6.60
C LEU A 32 -1.66 -8.25 -6.02
N ALA A 33 -2.49 -9.29 -5.90
CA ALA A 33 -2.05 -10.60 -5.42
C ALA A 33 -1.03 -11.23 -6.37
N SER A 34 -1.25 -11.17 -7.69
CA SER A 34 -0.32 -11.66 -8.70
C SER A 34 1.03 -10.95 -8.60
N PHE A 35 1.04 -9.62 -8.51
CA PHE A 35 2.27 -8.85 -8.35
C PHE A 35 3.07 -9.30 -7.12
N PHE A 36 2.40 -9.45 -5.98
CA PHE A 36 3.03 -9.91 -4.74
C PHE A 36 3.69 -11.27 -4.96
N LEU A 37 2.94 -12.26 -5.45
CA LEU A 37 3.43 -13.63 -5.62
C LEU A 37 4.58 -13.72 -6.62
N THR A 38 4.51 -12.98 -7.73
CA THR A 38 5.61 -12.92 -8.71
C THR A 38 6.87 -12.33 -8.10
N GLN A 39 6.73 -11.27 -7.29
CA GLN A 39 7.87 -10.62 -6.67
C GLN A 39 8.54 -11.53 -5.64
N THR A 40 7.76 -12.26 -4.84
CA THR A 40 8.28 -13.14 -3.78
C THR A 40 8.86 -14.45 -4.31
N ALA A 41 8.33 -15.00 -5.41
CA ALA A 41 8.82 -16.23 -6.03
C ALA A 41 10.32 -16.16 -6.41
N LEU A 42 10.85 -14.95 -6.64
CA LEU A 42 12.25 -14.73 -7.01
C LEU A 42 13.13 -14.30 -5.82
N THR A 43 12.55 -13.72 -4.76
CA THR A 43 13.30 -13.00 -3.74
C THR A 43 13.24 -13.61 -2.35
N GLN A 44 12.28 -14.50 -2.09
CA GLN A 44 12.08 -15.11 -0.77
C GLN A 44 12.43 -16.59 -0.78
N ALA A 45 13.01 -17.05 0.33
CA ALA A 45 13.20 -18.48 0.58
C ALA A 45 11.89 -19.07 1.10
N GLY A 46 11.20 -19.85 0.26
CA GLY A 46 9.93 -20.49 0.59
C GLY A 46 8.73 -19.91 -0.17
N GLU A 47 7.61 -20.61 -0.10
CA GLU A 47 6.38 -20.20 -0.76
C GLU A 47 5.59 -19.23 0.11
N ALA A 48 5.14 -18.13 -0.50
CA ALA A 48 4.21 -17.22 0.16
C ALA A 48 2.84 -17.90 0.36
N ASP A 49 2.17 -17.62 1.48
CA ASP A 49 0.79 -18.03 1.72
C ASP A 49 -0.14 -17.33 0.72
N GLN A 50 -0.44 -18.02 -0.38
CA GLN A 50 -1.22 -17.46 -1.49
C GLN A 50 -2.63 -17.03 -1.06
N GLU A 51 -3.26 -17.77 -0.16
CA GLU A 51 -4.61 -17.47 0.30
C GLU A 51 -4.61 -16.23 1.20
N LYS A 52 -3.60 -16.08 2.06
CA LYS A 52 -3.41 -14.84 2.82
C LYS A 52 -3.17 -13.64 1.91
N VAL A 53 -2.33 -13.77 0.89
CA VAL A 53 -2.05 -12.68 -0.07
C VAL A 53 -3.33 -12.25 -0.79
N LYS A 54 -4.16 -13.19 -1.26
CA LYS A 54 -5.44 -12.90 -1.90
C LYS A 54 -6.41 -12.18 -0.95
N ARG A 55 -6.55 -12.64 0.31
CA ARG A 55 -7.39 -11.98 1.32
C ARG A 55 -6.92 -10.56 1.61
N LEU A 56 -5.61 -10.35 1.77
CA LEU A 56 -5.06 -9.01 2.01
C LEU A 56 -5.30 -8.08 0.82
N ALA A 57 -5.10 -8.54 -0.41
CA ALA A 57 -5.38 -7.74 -1.60
C ALA A 57 -6.86 -7.31 -1.66
N GLU A 58 -7.78 -8.22 -1.32
CA GLU A 58 -9.21 -7.89 -1.20
C GLU A 58 -9.49 -6.85 -0.11
N TYR A 59 -8.93 -7.02 1.09
CA TYR A 59 -9.08 -6.06 2.18
C TYR A 59 -8.52 -4.69 1.81
N TYR A 60 -7.36 -4.62 1.16
CA TYR A 60 -6.78 -3.34 0.71
C TYR A 60 -7.69 -2.63 -0.27
N VAL A 61 -8.24 -3.33 -1.28
CA VAL A 61 -9.19 -2.72 -2.22
C VAL A 61 -10.43 -2.20 -1.48
N LYS A 62 -11.02 -3.02 -0.62
CA LYS A 62 -12.27 -2.69 0.10
C LYS A 62 -12.09 -1.52 1.08
N GLU A 63 -11.11 -1.61 1.98
CA GLU A 63 -10.90 -0.61 3.01
C GLU A 63 -10.40 0.71 2.41
N SER A 64 -9.56 0.66 1.37
CA SER A 64 -9.11 1.88 0.69
C SER A 64 -10.25 2.59 -0.03
N ALA A 65 -11.15 1.84 -0.69
CA ALA A 65 -12.34 2.41 -1.33
C ALA A 65 -13.26 3.10 -0.31
N ALA A 66 -13.40 2.54 0.90
CA ALA A 66 -14.22 3.15 1.95
C ALA A 66 -13.68 4.51 2.42
N GLU A 67 -12.36 4.70 2.42
CA GLU A 67 -11.72 5.92 2.91
C GLU A 67 -11.23 6.87 1.81
N GLY A 68 -11.34 6.48 0.53
CA GLY A 68 -10.86 7.27 -0.61
C GLY A 68 -9.34 7.23 -0.81
N ILE A 69 -8.71 6.15 -0.34
CA ILE A 69 -7.26 5.92 -0.46
C ILE A 69 -6.96 5.10 -1.71
N ASN A 70 -5.83 5.38 -2.34
CA ASN A 70 -5.38 4.62 -3.49
C ASN A 70 -4.85 3.24 -3.03
N ALA A 71 -5.61 2.19 -3.36
CA ALA A 71 -5.28 0.82 -2.96
C ALA A 71 -3.91 0.33 -3.46
N ASP A 72 -3.48 0.74 -4.66
CA ASP A 72 -2.17 0.36 -5.22
C ASP A 72 -1.04 0.92 -4.34
N ILE A 73 -1.18 2.18 -3.90
CA ILE A 73 -0.21 2.84 -3.00
C ILE A 73 -0.20 2.16 -1.64
N ALA A 74 -1.36 1.94 -1.04
CA ALA A 74 -1.45 1.33 0.29
C ALA A 74 -0.92 -0.12 0.30
N PHE A 75 -1.20 -0.89 -0.75
CA PHE A 75 -0.68 -2.25 -0.90
C PHE A 75 0.83 -2.26 -1.15
N ALA A 76 1.34 -1.35 -2.00
CA ALA A 76 2.79 -1.20 -2.20
C ALA A 76 3.51 -0.79 -0.91
N GLN A 77 2.92 0.10 -0.12
CA GLN A 77 3.44 0.49 1.18
C GLN A 77 3.46 -0.70 2.14
N MET A 78 2.41 -1.53 2.17
CA MET A 78 2.39 -2.78 2.96
C MET A 78 3.52 -3.73 2.57
N CYS A 79 3.74 -3.94 1.26
CA CYS A 79 4.85 -4.77 0.79
C CYS A 79 6.20 -4.23 1.27
N LEU A 80 6.39 -2.92 1.27
CA LEU A 80 7.61 -2.28 1.75
C LEU A 80 7.79 -2.46 3.27
N GLU A 81 6.76 -2.13 4.04
CA GLU A 81 6.77 -2.13 5.51
C GLU A 81 6.95 -3.53 6.10
N THR A 82 6.36 -4.53 5.47
CA THR A 82 6.39 -5.92 5.96
C THR A 82 7.49 -6.76 5.32
N GLY A 83 8.27 -6.20 4.38
CA GLY A 83 9.18 -6.99 3.56
C GLY A 83 8.45 -8.10 2.80
N PHE A 84 7.28 -7.79 2.23
CA PHE A 84 6.37 -8.74 1.60
C PHE A 84 6.00 -9.88 2.57
N LEU A 85 5.44 -9.53 3.73
CA LEU A 85 4.97 -10.43 4.79
C LEU A 85 6.04 -11.35 5.41
N GLN A 86 7.33 -11.15 5.14
CA GLN A 86 8.41 -11.84 5.84
C GLN A 86 8.69 -11.25 7.21
N PHE A 87 8.32 -9.98 7.40
CA PHE A 87 8.66 -9.20 8.58
C PHE A 87 10.19 -9.23 8.80
N GLY A 88 10.66 -9.03 10.03
CA GLY A 88 12.09 -8.98 10.36
C GLY A 88 12.51 -7.74 11.16
N GLY A 89 11.57 -6.83 11.39
CA GLY A 89 11.69 -5.75 12.36
C GLY A 89 11.01 -6.09 13.69
N LEU A 90 10.51 -5.05 14.36
CA LEU A 90 9.84 -5.16 15.65
C LEU A 90 8.47 -5.86 15.57
N VAL A 91 7.75 -5.61 14.47
CA VAL A 91 6.43 -6.17 14.18
C VAL A 91 6.55 -7.59 13.63
N THR A 92 5.72 -8.50 14.14
CA THR A 92 5.63 -9.90 13.71
C THR A 92 4.30 -10.23 13.03
N ALA A 93 4.26 -11.35 12.33
CA ALA A 93 3.13 -11.76 11.48
C ALA A 93 1.80 -11.91 12.22
N ASP A 94 1.85 -12.30 13.49
CA ASP A 94 0.69 -12.47 14.39
C ASP A 94 0.09 -11.15 14.86
N MET A 95 0.80 -10.03 14.69
CA MET A 95 0.34 -8.72 15.17
C MET A 95 -0.69 -8.08 14.24
N ASN A 96 -0.88 -8.60 13.02
CA ASN A 96 -1.73 -8.01 11.97
C ASN A 96 -1.44 -6.51 11.73
N ASN A 97 -0.19 -6.07 11.92
CA ASN A 97 0.21 -4.68 11.77
C ASN A 97 1.02 -4.52 10.49
N PHE A 98 0.34 -4.10 9.43
CA PHE A 98 0.86 -4.11 8.06
C PHE A 98 1.60 -2.83 7.66
N CYS A 99 1.84 -1.91 8.59
CA CYS A 99 2.50 -0.63 8.30
C CYS A 99 3.41 -0.12 9.43
N GLY A 100 3.83 -1.01 10.34
CA GLY A 100 4.75 -0.65 11.43
C GLY A 100 4.13 0.29 12.47
N LEU A 101 2.80 0.34 12.56
CA LEU A 101 2.11 1.35 13.34
C LEU A 101 2.44 1.25 14.83
N GLY A 102 3.03 2.32 15.38
CA GLY A 102 3.43 2.39 16.79
C GLY A 102 4.67 1.56 17.14
N ALA A 103 5.40 1.02 16.17
CA ALA A 103 6.66 0.33 16.41
C ALA A 103 7.77 1.35 16.66
N ILE A 104 8.41 1.29 17.83
CA ILE A 104 9.45 2.24 18.25
C ILE A 104 10.73 1.50 18.64
N ASN A 105 10.64 0.52 19.54
CA ASN A 105 11.77 -0.27 20.04
C ASN A 105 11.31 -1.66 20.55
N ALA A 106 12.23 -2.45 21.11
CA ALA A 106 11.93 -3.80 21.58
C ALA A 106 10.89 -3.86 22.70
N GLU A 107 10.78 -2.80 23.50
CA GLU A 107 9.79 -2.65 24.57
C GLU A 107 8.42 -2.17 24.01
N ASN A 108 8.43 -1.45 22.89
CA ASN A 108 7.26 -0.92 22.20
C ASN A 108 7.24 -1.41 20.75
N ARG A 109 6.98 -2.70 20.58
CA ARG A 109 7.14 -3.42 19.32
C ARG A 109 6.14 -3.00 18.23
N GLY A 110 5.05 -2.35 18.61
CA GLY A 110 3.98 -1.93 17.71
C GLY A 110 2.60 -2.31 18.25
N LEU A 111 1.57 -1.81 17.59
CA LEU A 111 0.19 -2.19 17.88
C LEU A 111 -0.10 -3.61 17.36
N VAL A 112 -1.03 -4.28 18.04
CA VAL A 112 -1.57 -5.60 17.65
C VAL A 112 -3.05 -5.42 17.31
N PHE A 113 -3.46 -5.97 16.17
CA PHE A 113 -4.84 -5.94 15.71
C PHE A 113 -5.46 -7.35 15.77
N PRO A 114 -6.76 -7.45 16.11
CA PRO A 114 -7.41 -8.76 16.34
C PRO A 114 -7.50 -9.64 15.10
N ASP A 115 -7.51 -9.04 13.92
CA ASP A 115 -7.59 -9.74 12.65
C ASP A 115 -6.95 -8.94 11.50
N GLU A 116 -6.72 -9.63 10.38
CA GLU A 116 -6.09 -9.08 9.18
C GLU A 116 -6.85 -7.86 8.65
N GLN A 117 -8.19 -7.89 8.63
CA GLN A 117 -9.00 -6.81 8.08
C GLN A 117 -8.90 -5.54 8.95
N THR A 118 -8.94 -5.70 10.28
CA THR A 118 -8.79 -4.60 11.24
C THR A 118 -7.40 -3.96 11.12
N GLY A 119 -6.37 -4.78 10.94
CA GLY A 119 -5.01 -4.31 10.67
C GLY A 119 -4.89 -3.48 9.38
N VAL A 120 -5.49 -3.98 8.29
CA VAL A 120 -5.54 -3.25 7.01
C VAL A 120 -6.31 -1.93 7.18
N ARG A 121 -7.48 -1.94 7.84
CA ARG A 121 -8.24 -0.72 8.11
C ARG A 121 -7.44 0.30 8.92
N ALA A 122 -6.72 -0.13 9.95
CA ALA A 122 -5.88 0.76 10.74
C ALA A 122 -4.79 1.43 9.88
N HIS A 123 -4.14 0.66 8.99
CA HIS A 123 -3.21 1.21 8.02
C HIS A 123 -3.88 2.26 7.13
N ILE A 124 -5.02 1.94 6.50
CA ILE A 124 -5.73 2.87 5.61
C ILE A 124 -6.14 4.16 6.33
N GLN A 125 -6.67 4.05 7.55
CA GLN A 125 -7.04 5.22 8.36
C GLN A 125 -5.83 6.07 8.71
N HIS A 126 -4.70 5.45 9.07
CA HIS A 126 -3.47 6.17 9.35
C HIS A 126 -2.96 6.91 8.11
N LEU A 127 -3.01 6.24 6.95
CA LEU A 127 -2.61 6.82 5.67
C LEU A 127 -3.51 8.01 5.28
N LYS A 128 -4.83 7.90 5.49
CA LYS A 128 -5.77 9.03 5.33
C LYS A 128 -5.44 10.19 6.26
N ALA A 129 -5.03 9.93 7.50
CA ALA A 129 -4.64 10.98 8.43
C ALA A 129 -3.48 11.84 7.90
N TYR A 130 -2.53 11.20 7.21
CA TYR A 130 -1.40 11.86 6.57
C TYR A 130 -1.80 12.53 5.25
N ALA A 131 -2.70 11.92 4.47
CA ALA A 131 -3.00 12.35 3.10
C ALA A 131 -4.09 13.41 2.98
N SER A 132 -5.05 13.46 3.90
CA SER A 132 -6.22 14.32 3.83
C SER A 132 -6.57 14.95 5.19
N ALA A 133 -7.22 16.11 5.14
CA ALA A 133 -7.85 16.75 6.30
C ALA A 133 -9.30 16.29 6.51
N GLU A 134 -9.86 15.52 5.57
CA GLU A 134 -11.21 14.99 5.66
C GLU A 134 -11.35 13.99 6.83
N PRO A 135 -12.51 13.96 7.50
CA PRO A 135 -12.78 12.97 8.54
C PRO A 135 -12.78 11.54 7.97
N LEU A 136 -12.60 10.56 8.86
CA LEU A 136 -12.80 9.16 8.52
C LEU A 136 -14.26 8.90 8.13
N ASN A 137 -14.47 8.02 7.15
CA ASN A 137 -15.79 7.58 6.73
C ASN A 137 -16.30 6.40 7.57
N GLN A 138 -15.38 5.65 8.18
CA GLN A 138 -15.68 4.56 9.10
C GLN A 138 -15.23 4.85 10.54
N PRO A 139 -15.77 4.13 11.55
CA PRO A 139 -15.26 4.19 12.90
C PRO A 139 -13.75 3.94 12.97
N SER A 140 -13.06 4.76 13.76
CA SER A 140 -11.61 4.66 13.90
C SER A 140 -11.23 3.37 14.66
N VAL A 141 -10.35 2.58 14.05
CA VAL A 141 -9.66 1.44 14.68
C VAL A 141 -8.17 1.71 14.88
N ASP A 142 -7.63 2.77 14.27
CA ASP A 142 -6.28 3.28 14.52
C ASP A 142 -6.27 4.17 15.78
N PRO A 143 -5.76 3.70 16.93
CA PRO A 143 -5.71 4.50 18.15
C PRO A 143 -4.73 5.69 18.06
N ARG A 144 -3.86 5.70 17.04
CA ARG A 144 -2.89 6.77 16.78
C ARG A 144 -3.39 7.79 15.76
N TYR A 145 -4.55 7.57 15.12
CA TYR A 145 -5.11 8.47 14.12
C TYR A 145 -5.15 9.91 14.63
N ARG A 146 -5.60 10.09 15.88
CA ARG A 146 -5.71 11.41 16.53
C ARG A 146 -4.39 12.19 16.66
N TYR A 147 -3.24 11.50 16.72
CA TYR A 147 -1.94 12.14 16.94
C TYR A 147 -1.31 12.70 15.65
N VAL A 148 -1.83 12.35 14.48
CA VAL A 148 -1.38 12.96 13.22
C VAL A 148 -1.90 14.39 13.14
N ASN A 149 -1.05 15.36 13.44
CA ASN A 149 -1.41 16.77 13.47
C ASN A 149 -0.31 17.63 12.81
N PRO A 150 -0.63 18.54 11.87
CA PRO A 150 -1.93 18.64 11.19
C PRO A 150 -2.23 17.39 10.35
N LYS A 151 -3.52 17.11 10.18
CA LYS A 151 -4.00 16.13 9.19
C LYS A 151 -3.70 16.62 7.78
N GLY A 152 -3.49 15.72 6.83
CA GLY A 152 -3.21 16.08 5.43
C GLY A 152 -1.80 16.63 5.18
N LYS A 153 -0.85 16.45 6.10
CA LYS A 153 0.53 16.95 5.99
C LYS A 153 1.39 16.25 4.93
N ALA A 154 0.93 15.15 4.35
CA ALA A 154 1.64 14.37 3.35
C ALA A 154 0.67 13.81 2.27
N PRO A 155 0.12 14.64 1.38
CA PRO A 155 -0.83 14.22 0.35
C PRO A 155 -0.20 13.37 -0.76
N HIS A 156 1.12 13.45 -0.95
CA HIS A 156 1.87 12.75 -1.99
C HIS A 156 2.84 11.73 -1.38
N ILE A 157 3.12 10.61 -2.06
CA ILE A 157 3.99 9.54 -1.53
C ILE A 157 5.39 10.04 -1.11
N TYR A 158 5.92 11.06 -1.78
CA TYR A 158 7.22 11.66 -1.45
C TYR A 158 7.19 12.48 -0.16
N ASN A 159 6.02 12.97 0.28
CA ASN A 159 5.88 13.69 1.54
C ASN A 159 5.86 12.76 2.76
N LEU A 160 5.71 11.44 2.55
CA LEU A 160 5.81 10.45 3.64
C LEU A 160 7.25 10.34 4.18
N ALA A 161 8.25 10.66 3.37
CA ALA A 161 9.64 10.74 3.82
C ALA A 161 9.80 11.90 4.83
N GLY A 162 10.41 11.62 5.97
CA GLY A 162 10.58 12.56 7.08
C GLY A 162 9.32 12.84 7.91
N THR A 163 8.16 12.27 7.56
CA THR A 163 6.90 12.48 8.29
C THR A 163 6.25 11.18 8.77
N TRP A 164 6.17 10.19 7.89
CA TRP A 164 5.72 8.83 8.19
C TRP A 164 6.90 7.98 8.63
N ALA A 165 7.95 7.96 7.81
CA ALA A 165 9.21 7.27 8.09
C ALA A 165 10.36 8.28 8.09
N SER A 166 11.36 8.07 8.94
CA SER A 166 12.57 8.91 8.98
C SER A 166 13.44 8.77 7.72
N ASP A 167 13.30 7.67 6.98
CA ASP A 167 14.05 7.39 5.76
C ASP A 167 13.78 8.43 4.66
N PRO A 168 14.78 9.20 4.20
CA PRO A 168 14.60 10.18 3.13
C PRO A 168 14.27 9.53 1.77
N ALA A 169 14.61 8.25 1.57
CA ALA A 169 14.32 7.51 0.35
C ALA A 169 12.91 6.86 0.36
N TYR A 170 12.15 6.99 1.44
CA TYR A 170 10.91 6.23 1.66
C TYR A 170 9.91 6.35 0.51
N GLY A 171 9.55 7.57 0.10
CA GLY A 171 8.61 7.78 -1.01
C GLY A 171 9.13 7.26 -2.35
N HIS A 172 10.45 7.25 -2.57
CA HIS A 172 11.06 6.69 -3.78
C HIS A 172 10.99 5.16 -3.79
N LYS A 173 11.12 4.50 -2.63
CA LYS A 173 10.93 3.04 -2.52
C LYS A 173 9.49 2.63 -2.87
N ILE A 174 8.50 3.40 -2.41
CA ILE A 174 7.09 3.20 -2.80
C ILE A 174 6.93 3.40 -4.31
N ASP A 175 7.49 4.49 -4.87
CA ASP A 175 7.44 4.74 -6.32
C ASP A 175 8.02 3.57 -7.14
N GLN A 176 9.15 3.00 -6.72
CA GLN A 176 9.76 1.86 -7.39
C GLN A 176 8.87 0.61 -7.38
N LEU A 177 8.17 0.35 -6.28
CA LEU A 177 7.19 -0.74 -6.21
C LEU A 177 6.03 -0.51 -7.17
N LEU A 178 5.47 0.71 -7.18
CA LEU A 178 4.39 1.08 -8.10
C LEU A 178 4.81 1.00 -9.56
N ARG A 179 6.05 1.38 -9.90
CA ARG A 179 6.61 1.21 -11.25
C ARG A 179 6.65 -0.26 -11.67
N ARG A 180 7.07 -1.17 -10.77
CA ARG A 180 7.07 -2.61 -11.06
C ARG A 180 5.65 -3.16 -11.21
N MET A 181 4.73 -2.75 -10.35
CA MET A 181 3.31 -3.09 -10.45
C MET A 181 2.73 -2.69 -11.81
N TYR A 182 2.99 -1.47 -12.26
CA TYR A 182 2.42 -0.91 -13.49
C TYR A 182 3.15 -1.36 -14.76
N ALA A 183 4.36 -1.91 -14.66
CA ALA A 183 5.06 -2.49 -15.80
C ALA A 183 4.41 -3.80 -16.29
N GLY A 184 3.59 -4.46 -15.45
CA GLY A 184 2.85 -5.67 -15.79
C GLY A 184 1.38 -5.45 -16.16
N LEU A 185 0.93 -4.18 -16.25
CA LEU A 185 -0.40 -3.78 -16.72
C LEU A 185 -0.38 -3.53 -18.23
#